data_AF-A0A518A9F0-F1
#
_entry.id   AF-A0A518A9F0-F1
#
_cell.length_a   1.000
_cell.length_b   1.000
_cell.length_c   1.000
_cell.angle_alpha   90.00
_cell.angle_beta   90.00
_cell.angle_gamma   90.00
#
_symmetry.space_group_name_H-M   'P 1'
#
loop_
_entity.id
_entity.type
_entity.pdbx_description
1 polymer ?
#
loop_
_entity_poly.entity_id
_entity_poly.type
_entity_poly.pdbx_seq_one_letter_code
_entity_poly.pdbx_strand_id
1 'polypeptide(L)' 'MQTALQVLDREYLEARCSLLELAAALDRIDRAHDHEEASGDLQDSRLDLLNQAIKILSEESHLPNRSERLLLLFSDLD' A
#
# COMPACT_ATOMS: atom_id res chain seq x y z
N MET A 1 -12.16 14.70 -22.75
CA MET A 1 -12.26 14.06 -21.43
C MET A 1 -12.40 12.57 -21.63
N GLN A 2 -11.70 11.77 -20.83
CA GLN A 2 -11.84 10.31 -20.84
C GLN A 2 -13.01 9.90 -19.94
N THR A 3 -13.72 8.84 -20.31
CA THR A 3 -14.73 8.21 -19.43
C THR A 3 -14.04 7.39 -18.34
N ALA A 4 -14.77 7.05 -17.27
CA ALA A 4 -14.24 6.20 -16.20
C ALA A 4 -13.74 4.84 -16.71
N LEU A 5 -14.43 4.24 -17.68
CA LEU A 5 -14.02 2.97 -18.28
C LEU A 5 -12.72 3.10 -19.09
N GLN A 6 -12.57 4.18 -19.85
CA GLN A 6 -11.34 4.43 -20.61
C GLN A 6 -10.12 4.68 -19.70
N VAL A 7 -10.34 5.30 -18.53
CA VAL A 7 -9.28 5.44 -17.52
C VAL A 7 -8.98 4.07 -16.93
N LEU A 8 -9.99 3.31 -16.52
CA LEU A 8 -9.80 1.96 -15.97
C LEU A 8 -9.02 1.05 -16.93
N ASP A 9 -9.41 0.98 -18.19
CA ASP A 9 -8.76 0.14 -19.21
C ASP A 9 -7.27 0.49 -19.37
N ARG A 10 -6.91 1.77 -19.29
CA ARG A 10 -5.53 2.22 -19.38
C ARG A 10 -4.71 1.86 -18.13
N GLU A 11 -5.28 2.08 -16.94
CA GLU A 11 -4.55 1.94 -15.68
C GLU A 11 -4.56 0.50 -15.12
N TYR A 12 -5.49 -0.36 -15.55
CA TYR A 12 -5.78 -1.62 -14.87
C TYR A 12 -4.57 -2.55 -14.76
N LEU A 13 -3.80 -2.69 -15.85
CA LEU A 13 -2.64 -3.59 -15.85
C LEU A 13 -1.54 -3.08 -14.91
N GLU A 14 -1.25 -1.78 -14.95
CA GLU A 14 -0.22 -1.14 -14.14
C GLU A 14 -0.61 -1.19 -12.66
N ALA A 15 -1.85 -0.82 -12.32
CA ALA A 15 -2.39 -0.93 -10.96
C ALA A 15 -2.30 -2.36 -10.42
N ARG A 16 -2.62 -3.36 -11.24
CA ARG A 16 -2.51 -4.78 -10.84
C ARG A 16 -1.06 -5.19 -10.57
N CYS A 17 -0.12 -4.76 -11.41
CA CYS A 17 1.30 -5.03 -11.19
C CYS A 17 1.78 -4.42 -9.88
N SER A 18 1.45 -3.14 -9.61
CA SER A 18 1.83 -2.47 -8.36
C SER A 18 1.26 -3.17 -7.12
N LEU A 19 0.02 -3.67 -7.18
CA LEU A 19 -0.56 -4.44 -6.08
C LEU A 19 0.17 -5.76 -5.82
N LEU A 20 0.56 -6.49 -6.88
CA LEU A 20 1.32 -7.73 -6.76
C LEU A 20 2.74 -7.49 -6.23
N GLU A 21 3.39 -6.42 -6.65
CA GLU A 21 4.71 -6.03 -6.15
C GLU A 21 4.68 -5.69 -4.66
N LEU A 22 3.65 -4.93 -4.22
CA LEU A 22 3.45 -4.62 -2.81
C LEU A 22 3.21 -5.90 -1.98
N ALA A 23 2.32 -6.78 -2.44
CA ALA A 23 2.06 -8.05 -1.76
C ALA A 23 3.34 -8.91 -1.64
N ALA A 24 4.10 -9.04 -2.73
CA ALA A 24 5.36 -9.80 -2.73
C ALA A 24 6.45 -9.14 -1.87
N ALA A 25 6.39 -7.83 -1.62
CA ALA A 25 7.28 -7.16 -0.67
C ALA A 25 6.90 -7.50 0.78
N LEU A 26 5.61 -7.45 1.12
CA LEU A 26 5.10 -7.82 2.44
C LEU A 26 5.42 -9.30 2.76
N ASP A 27 5.17 -10.21 1.81
CA ASP A 27 5.52 -11.64 1.95
C ASP A 27 7.00 -11.87 2.28
N ARG A 28 7.90 -11.06 1.71
CA ARG A 28 9.35 -11.17 1.96
C ARG A 28 9.72 -10.63 3.34
N ILE A 29 9.02 -9.61 3.82
CA ILE A 29 9.22 -9.07 5.17
C ILE A 29 8.77 -10.10 6.20
N ASP A 30 7.56 -10.64 6.04
CA ASP A 30 7.02 -11.66 6.94
C ASP A 30 7.92 -12.90 7.01
N ARG A 31 8.38 -13.39 5.84
CA ARG A 31 9.34 -14.51 5.79
C ARG A 31 10.67 -14.19 6.48
N ALA A 32 11.19 -12.98 6.31
CA ALA A 32 12.44 -12.59 6.95
C ALA A 32 12.28 -12.52 8.48
N HIS A 33 11.14 -12.02 8.94
CA HIS A 33 10.80 -11.98 10.36
C HIS A 33 10.68 -13.38 10.97
N ASP A 34 10.02 -14.31 10.29
CA ASP A 34 9.90 -15.72 10.74
C ASP A 34 11.26 -16.42 10.91
N HIS A 35 12.30 -15.94 10.21
CA HIS A 35 13.66 -16.48 10.29
C HIS A 35 14.51 -15.85 11.41
N GLU A 36 14.08 -14.76 12.03
CA GLU A 36 14.76 -14.18 13.18
C GLU A 36 14.43 -15.00 14.45
N GLU A 37 15.40 -15.77 14.97
CA GLU A 37 15.24 -16.58 16.20
C GLU A 37 14.90 -15.74 17.46
N ALA A 38 15.00 -14.40 17.36
CA ALA A 38 14.80 -13.45 18.45
C ALA A 38 13.32 -13.05 18.60
N SER A 39 12.58 -13.92 19.28
CA SER A 39 11.29 -13.72 19.96
C SER A 39 10.84 -12.26 20.19
N GLY A 40 10.07 -11.71 19.26
CA GLY A 40 9.31 -10.47 19.42
C GLY A 40 8.54 -10.15 18.14
N ASP A 41 7.42 -9.44 18.21
CA ASP A 41 6.75 -8.93 16.99
C ASP A 41 7.66 -7.90 16.31
N LEU A 42 7.69 -7.89 14.97
CA LEU A 42 8.35 -6.83 14.20
C LEU A 42 7.66 -5.49 14.42
N GLN A 43 8.19 -4.69 15.36
CA GLN A 43 7.67 -3.36 15.69
C GLN A 43 8.42 -2.29 14.88
N ASP A 44 7.90 -1.98 13.69
CA ASP A 44 8.41 -0.90 12.84
C ASP A 44 7.26 -0.02 12.34
N SER A 45 7.33 1.28 12.64
CA SER A 45 6.29 2.25 12.28
C SER A 45 6.06 2.35 10.77
N ARG A 46 7.03 1.98 9.94
CA ARG A 46 6.88 1.97 8.48
C ARG A 46 5.92 0.88 8.03
N LEU A 47 5.87 -0.26 8.71
CA LEU A 47 4.86 -1.29 8.44
C LEU A 47 3.46 -0.81 8.82
N ASP A 48 3.33 -0.07 9.92
CA ASP A 48 2.07 0.55 10.30
C ASP A 48 1.60 1.58 9.26
N LEU A 49 2.51 2.37 8.69
CA LEU A 49 2.19 3.30 7.61
C LEU A 49 1.76 2.58 6.33
N LEU A 50 2.44 1.50 5.93
CA LEU A 50 2.03 0.69 4.78
C LEU A 50 0.62 0.10 4.97
N ASN A 51 0.33 -0.41 6.17
CA ASN A 51 -1.01 -0.91 6.51
C ASN A 51 -2.08 0.18 6.48
N GLN A 52 -1.76 1.39 6.94
CA GLN A 52 -2.65 2.55 6.83
C GLN A 52 -2.87 2.99 5.38
N ALA A 53 -1.84 2.98 4.54
CA ALA A 53 -1.95 3.31 3.13
C ALA A 53 -2.88 2.33 2.39
N ILE A 54 -2.77 1.04 2.67
CA ILE A 54 -3.66 0.00 2.12
C ILE A 54 -5.11 0.27 2.52
N LYS A 55 -5.35 0.61 3.79
CA LYS A 55 -6.70 0.97 4.27
C LYS A 55 -7.27 2.16 3.49
N ILE A 56 -6.51 3.24 3.31
CA ILE A 56 -6.91 4.41 2.53
C ILE A 56 -7.29 4.03 1.09
N LEU A 57 -6.52 3.13 0.46
CA LEU A 57 -6.80 2.67 -0.91
C LEU A 57 -8.06 1.78 -0.99
N SER A 58 -8.37 1.03 0.07
CA SER A 58 -9.51 0.10 0.14
C SER A 58 -10.86 0.74 0.48
N GLU A 59 -10.89 2.01 0.89
CA GLU A 59 -12.12 2.71 1.27
C GLU A 59 -13.14 2.74 0.11
N GLU A 60 -14.34 2.21 0.37
CA GLU A 60 -15.43 2.00 -0.60
C GLU A 60 -16.01 3.31 -1.18
N SER A 61 -15.81 4.44 -0.51
CA SER A 61 -16.30 5.73 -0.96
C SER A 61 -15.29 6.44 -1.86
N HIS A 62 -15.79 7.14 -2.89
CA HIS A 62 -15.03 8.08 -3.72
C HIS A 62 -14.54 9.29 -2.90
N LEU A 63 -13.79 9.06 -1.83
CA LEU A 63 -13.06 10.11 -1.15
C LEU A 63 -12.04 10.65 -2.15
N PRO A 64 -12.11 11.94 -2.50
CA PRO A 64 -11.19 12.53 -3.46
C PRO A 64 -9.75 12.48 -2.93
N ASN A 65 -8.80 12.68 -3.83
CA ASN A 65 -7.39 12.91 -3.51
C ASN A 65 -6.69 11.78 -2.73
N ARG A 66 -6.92 10.50 -3.10
CA ARG A 66 -6.18 9.36 -2.52
C ARG A 66 -4.65 9.57 -2.52
N SER A 67 -4.11 10.15 -3.60
CA SER A 67 -2.69 10.46 -3.71
C SER A 67 -2.19 11.48 -2.68
N GLU A 68 -2.93 12.57 -2.45
CA GLU A 68 -2.62 13.58 -1.44
C GLU A 68 -2.66 12.98 -0.03
N ARG A 69 -3.67 12.16 0.25
CA ARG A 69 -3.80 11.49 1.55
C ARG A 69 -2.65 10.52 1.82
N LEU A 70 -2.22 9.77 0.81
CA LEU A 70 -1.02 8.93 0.91
C LEU A 70 0.23 9.79 1.13
N LEU A 71 0.39 10.89 0.40
CA LEU A 71 1.53 11.79 0.57
C LEU A 71 1.62 12.35 2.00
N LEU A 72 0.49 12.80 2.56
CA LEU A 72 0.40 13.30 3.94
C LEU A 72 0.64 12.20 4.97
N LEU A 73 0.18 10.97 4.72
CA LEU A 73 0.46 9.84 5.61
C LEU A 73 1.98 9.59 5.73
N PHE A 74 2.73 9.77 4.65
CA PHE A 74 4.17 9.56 4.64
C PHE A 74 5.00 10.82 4.94
N SER A 75 4.39 12.00 5.08
CA SER A 75 5.13 13.25 5.36
C SER A 75 5.62 13.36 6.79
N ASP A 76 5.02 12.61 7.71
CA ASP A 76 5.25 12.72 9.16
C ASP A 76 6.26 11.67 9.66
N LEU A 77 6.88 10.91 8.75
CA LEU A 77 7.94 9.97 9.08
C LEU A 77 9.27 10.73 9.15
N ASP A 78 9.73 11.05 10.37
CA ASP A 78 11.05 11.64 10.66
C ASP A 78 12.22 10.68 10.36
#